data_AF-A0A1E5D0M6-F1
#
_entry.id   AF-A0A1E5D0M6-F1
#
_cell.length_a   1.000
_cell.length_b   1.000
_cell.length_c   1.000
_cell.angle_alpha   90.00
_cell.angle_beta   90.00
_cell.angle_gamma   90.00
#
_symmetry.space_group_name_H-M   'P 1'
#
loop_
_entity.id
_entity.type
_entity.pdbx_description
1 polymer ?
#
loop_
_entity_poly.entity_id
_entity_poly.type
_entity_poly.pdbx_seq_one_letter_code
_entity_poly.pdbx_strand_id
1 'polypeptide(L)'
;MKLVPSLMITLSSLISMSSFANTPDFAHISTTGYGEVVATPDMATFSVKVVESTMTAEQAKQAVDNVVESFLARLKEAGVKATDINSSNLYLAPQYHYPKEGKPELVGYRASRNVTVQVSQLANLNQYLDIALGEGINQVDNIKLKVKDEARYKAEARLAAINDASDKAKSLAEGFKRDLGSVWQINYNRPQSQPMLMRSMAMDGGAESNSYQDATLIIRDSVDVIYKID
;
A
#
# COMPACT_ATOMS: atom_id res chain seq x y z
N MET A 1 69.11 29.03 -18.13
CA MET A 1 68.63 29.87 -19.25
C MET A 1 67.53 29.08 -19.96
N LYS A 2 66.26 29.57 -19.85
CA LYS A 2 65.04 29.28 -20.65
C LYS A 2 64.52 27.81 -20.69
N LEU A 3 63.51 27.42 -19.91
CA LEU A 3 62.04 27.64 -20.04
C LEU A 3 61.44 27.10 -21.34
N VAL A 4 60.60 26.05 -21.27
CA VAL A 4 59.13 26.07 -21.50
C VAL A 4 58.54 24.73 -20.98
N PRO A 5 57.53 24.70 -20.09
CA PRO A 5 56.69 23.53 -19.89
C PRO A 5 55.40 23.64 -20.73
N SER A 6 55.09 22.59 -21.48
CA SER A 6 53.88 22.46 -22.28
C SER A 6 52.63 22.47 -21.40
N LEU A 7 51.81 23.50 -21.62
CA LEU A 7 50.47 23.66 -21.07
C LEU A 7 49.51 22.70 -21.78
N MET A 8 49.22 21.55 -21.16
CA MET A 8 48.15 20.65 -21.61
C MET A 8 46.81 21.22 -21.15
N ILE A 9 46.09 21.88 -22.06
CA ILE A 9 44.70 22.29 -21.89
C ILE A 9 43.84 21.03 -22.08
N THR A 10 43.35 20.45 -20.98
CA THR A 10 42.31 19.42 -20.99
C THR A 10 40.98 20.07 -21.33
N LEU A 11 40.61 20.00 -22.61
CA LEU A 11 39.30 20.38 -23.12
C LEU A 11 38.25 19.34 -22.70
N SER A 12 37.63 19.52 -21.54
CA SER A 12 36.47 18.73 -21.11
C SER A 12 35.26 19.07 -21.98
N SER A 13 35.07 18.32 -23.06
CA SER A 13 33.87 18.38 -23.89
C SER A 13 32.66 17.89 -23.10
N LEU A 14 31.71 18.79 -22.87
CA LEU A 14 30.34 18.47 -22.47
C LEU A 14 29.66 17.68 -23.59
N ILE A 15 29.70 16.35 -23.51
CA ILE A 15 28.81 15.50 -24.32
C ILE A 15 27.41 15.66 -23.74
N SER A 16 26.64 16.57 -24.34
CA SER A 16 25.20 16.63 -24.13
C SER A 16 24.61 15.35 -24.73
N MET A 17 24.32 14.36 -23.89
CA MET A 17 23.58 13.18 -24.33
C MET A 17 22.17 13.63 -24.70
N SER A 18 21.90 13.74 -26.01
CA SER A 18 20.54 13.85 -26.49
C SER A 18 19.80 12.58 -26.07
N SER A 19 18.85 12.72 -25.14
CA SER A 19 17.90 11.66 -24.83
C SER A 19 17.06 11.43 -26.10
N PHE A 20 17.36 10.37 -26.85
CA PHE A 20 16.49 9.92 -27.93
C PHE A 20 15.20 9.42 -27.31
N ALA A 21 14.11 10.17 -27.51
CA ALA A 21 12.77 9.62 -27.33
C ALA A 21 12.62 8.49 -28.37
N ASN A 22 12.43 7.26 -27.90
CA ASN A 22 12.27 6.09 -28.76
C ASN A 22 10.87 6.10 -29.40
N THR A 23 10.64 7.00 -30.36
CA THR A 23 9.39 7.07 -31.12
C THR A 23 9.45 6.09 -32.30
N PRO A 24 8.43 5.24 -32.50
CA PRO A 24 8.45 4.30 -33.61
C PRO A 24 8.47 5.00 -34.98
N ASP A 25 9.36 4.60 -35.88
CA ASP A 25 9.52 5.17 -37.23
C ASP A 25 8.53 4.56 -38.26
N PHE A 26 7.31 4.25 -37.82
CA PHE A 26 6.24 3.72 -38.66
C PHE A 26 4.89 4.24 -38.19
N ALA A 27 3.87 4.20 -39.05
CA ALA A 27 2.52 4.63 -38.70
C ALA A 27 1.93 3.72 -37.59
N HIS A 28 1.51 4.32 -36.48
CA HIS A 28 1.06 3.56 -35.32
C HIS A 28 -0.06 4.27 -34.55
N ILE A 29 -0.82 3.47 -33.79
CA ILE A 29 -1.76 3.94 -32.77
C ILE A 29 -1.21 3.52 -31.41
N SER A 30 -1.15 4.47 -30.48
CA SER A 30 -0.83 4.20 -29.07
C SER A 30 -2.07 4.40 -28.22
N THR A 31 -2.41 3.40 -27.41
CA THR A 31 -3.59 3.42 -26.54
C THR A 31 -3.27 2.91 -25.15
N THR A 32 -3.89 3.52 -24.15
CA THR A 32 -3.92 3.03 -22.78
C THR A 32 -5.29 2.43 -22.47
N GLY A 33 -5.29 1.17 -22.05
CA GLY A 33 -6.47 0.48 -21.53
C GLY A 33 -6.53 0.51 -20.02
N TYR A 34 -7.73 0.62 -19.48
CA TYR A 34 -8.02 0.57 -18.05
C TYR A 34 -9.03 -0.52 -17.77
N GLY A 35 -8.78 -1.29 -16.72
CA GLY A 35 -9.68 -2.34 -16.28
C GLY A 35 -9.93 -2.22 -14.79
N GLU A 36 -11.17 -2.42 -14.40
CA GLU A 36 -11.62 -2.35 -13.02
C GLU A 36 -12.53 -3.53 -12.70
N VAL A 37 -12.33 -4.12 -11.53
CA VAL A 37 -13.22 -5.15 -11.00
C VAL A 37 -13.56 -4.83 -9.55
N VAL A 38 -14.85 -4.94 -9.24
CA VAL A 38 -15.37 -4.81 -7.89
C VAL A 38 -15.32 -6.17 -7.19
N ALA A 39 -14.77 -6.18 -5.99
CA ALA A 39 -14.66 -7.37 -5.18
C ALA A 39 -15.22 -7.13 -3.77
N THR A 40 -15.94 -8.12 -3.24
CA THR A 40 -16.36 -8.11 -1.84
C THR A 40 -15.21 -8.66 -0.99
N PRO A 41 -14.67 -7.89 -0.03
CA PRO A 41 -13.65 -8.36 0.88
C PRO A 41 -14.16 -9.50 1.77
N ASP A 42 -13.36 -10.56 1.88
CA ASP A 42 -13.62 -11.73 2.72
C ASP A 42 -12.58 -11.86 3.86
N MET A 43 -11.54 -11.03 3.81
CA MET A 43 -10.42 -11.02 4.74
C MET A 43 -10.08 -9.60 5.20
N ALA A 44 -9.33 -9.50 6.29
CA ALA A 44 -8.74 -8.24 6.71
C ALA A 44 -7.32 -8.43 7.25
N THR A 45 -6.62 -7.33 7.41
CA THR A 45 -5.43 -7.23 8.23
C THR A 45 -5.59 -5.99 9.10
N PHE A 46 -5.46 -6.13 10.41
CA PHE A 46 -5.50 -5.00 11.31
C PHE A 46 -4.19 -4.89 12.09
N SER A 47 -3.81 -3.67 12.43
CA SER A 47 -2.66 -3.37 13.29
C SER A 47 -3.12 -2.62 14.52
N VAL A 48 -2.67 -3.10 15.68
CA VAL A 48 -2.97 -2.55 16.99
C VAL A 48 -1.68 -2.26 17.74
N LYS A 49 -1.69 -1.24 18.59
CA LYS A 49 -0.55 -0.86 19.40
C LYS A 49 -0.97 -0.66 20.85
N VAL A 50 -0.11 -1.12 21.75
CA VAL A 50 -0.13 -0.69 23.15
C VAL A 50 1.01 0.29 23.37
N VAL A 51 0.73 1.34 24.12
CA VAL A 51 1.70 2.35 24.52
C VAL A 51 1.54 2.60 26.01
N GLU A 52 2.62 2.42 26.77
CA GLU A 52 2.63 2.69 28.21
C GLU A 52 3.75 3.65 28.57
N SER A 53 3.53 4.48 29.59
CA SER A 53 4.54 5.39 30.13
C SER A 53 4.67 5.18 31.63
N THR A 54 5.89 4.91 32.09
CA THR A 54 6.18 4.65 33.52
C THR A 54 7.47 5.36 33.94
N MET A 55 7.78 5.34 35.24
CA MET A 55 8.96 6.01 35.77
C MET A 55 10.28 5.33 35.39
N THR A 56 10.28 3.99 35.22
CA THR A 56 11.46 3.25 34.78
C THR A 56 11.26 2.53 33.46
N ALA A 57 12.35 2.31 32.74
CA ALA A 57 12.39 1.54 31.49
C ALA A 57 11.84 0.10 31.64
N GLU A 58 12.20 -0.56 32.75
CA GLU A 58 11.79 -1.93 33.05
C GLU A 58 10.27 -2.03 33.27
N GLN A 59 9.71 -1.11 34.05
CA GLN A 59 8.26 -1.04 34.26
C GLN A 59 7.51 -0.80 32.95
N ALA A 60 8.02 0.09 32.09
CA ALA A 60 7.37 0.43 30.82
C ALA A 60 7.34 -0.80 29.90
N LYS A 61 8.48 -1.51 29.83
CA LYS A 61 8.59 -2.76 29.08
C LYS A 61 7.63 -3.82 29.62
N GLN A 62 7.62 -4.06 30.93
CA GLN A 62 6.80 -5.11 31.52
C GLN A 62 5.30 -4.81 31.35
N ALA A 63 4.90 -3.55 31.45
CA ALA A 63 3.51 -3.12 31.23
C ALA A 63 3.03 -3.47 29.81
N VAL A 64 3.81 -3.12 28.78
CA VAL A 64 3.42 -3.45 27.39
C VAL A 64 3.52 -4.94 27.09
N ASP A 65 4.48 -5.66 27.68
CA ASP A 65 4.63 -7.11 27.49
C ASP A 65 3.41 -7.86 28.03
N ASN A 66 2.95 -7.54 29.24
CA ASN A 66 1.80 -8.19 29.86
C ASN A 66 0.51 -8.02 29.03
N VAL A 67 0.28 -6.81 28.50
CA VAL A 67 -0.86 -6.53 27.61
C VAL A 67 -0.77 -7.36 26.34
N VAL A 68 0.39 -7.39 25.68
CA VAL A 68 0.57 -8.15 24.45
C VAL A 68 0.44 -9.65 24.68
N GLU A 69 1.00 -10.19 25.77
CA GLU A 69 0.89 -11.62 26.08
C GLU A 69 -0.56 -12.05 26.31
N SER A 70 -1.32 -11.27 27.07
CA SER A 70 -2.74 -11.51 27.34
C SER A 70 -3.57 -11.42 26.05
N PHE A 71 -3.33 -10.38 25.25
CA PHE A 71 -3.95 -10.22 23.93
C PHE A 71 -3.68 -11.41 23.00
N LEU A 72 -2.42 -11.84 22.89
CA LEU A 72 -2.04 -12.97 22.04
C LEU A 72 -2.64 -14.29 22.52
N ALA A 73 -2.78 -14.50 23.84
CA ALA A 73 -3.43 -15.67 24.40
C ALA A 73 -4.92 -15.71 24.00
N ARG A 74 -5.63 -14.59 24.16
CA ARG A 74 -7.06 -14.49 23.84
C ARG A 74 -7.35 -14.61 22.36
N LEU A 75 -6.48 -14.10 21.48
CA LEU A 75 -6.60 -14.33 20.04
C LEU A 75 -6.45 -15.82 19.69
N LYS A 76 -5.52 -16.54 20.33
CA LYS A 76 -5.36 -17.98 20.12
C LYS A 76 -6.59 -18.77 20.59
N GLU A 77 -7.14 -18.41 21.74
CA GLU A 77 -8.41 -18.98 22.25
C GLU A 77 -9.58 -18.72 21.28
N ALA A 78 -9.60 -17.54 20.65
CA ALA A 78 -10.57 -17.18 19.61
C ALA A 78 -10.28 -17.85 18.24
N GLY A 79 -9.26 -18.70 18.14
CA GLY A 79 -8.96 -19.51 16.95
C GLY A 79 -8.00 -18.86 15.94
N VAL A 80 -7.37 -17.74 16.28
CA VAL A 80 -6.34 -17.12 15.41
C VAL A 80 -5.05 -17.95 15.45
N LYS A 81 -4.53 -18.30 14.27
CA LYS A 81 -3.29 -19.08 14.17
C LYS A 81 -2.08 -18.21 14.45
N ALA A 82 -1.05 -18.79 15.05
CA ALA A 82 0.21 -18.07 15.29
C ALA A 82 0.86 -17.53 14.00
N THR A 83 0.66 -18.20 12.86
CA THR A 83 1.13 -17.74 11.54
C THR A 83 0.44 -16.48 11.04
N ASP A 84 -0.75 -16.20 11.56
CA ASP A 84 -1.58 -15.04 11.18
C ASP A 84 -1.31 -13.84 12.11
N ILE A 85 -0.39 -13.97 13.06
CA ILE A 85 -0.05 -12.92 14.03
C ILE A 85 1.42 -12.54 13.87
N ASN A 86 1.66 -11.25 13.67
CA ASN A 86 2.99 -10.67 13.64
C ASN A 86 3.11 -9.60 14.74
N SER A 87 3.88 -9.88 15.78
CA SER A 87 4.23 -8.89 16.80
C SER A 87 5.56 -8.23 16.46
N SER A 88 5.59 -6.90 16.42
CA SER A 88 6.81 -6.13 16.21
C SER A 88 7.72 -6.17 17.43
N ASN A 89 8.95 -5.69 17.23
CA ASN A 89 9.90 -5.41 18.31
C ASN A 89 9.37 -4.32 19.25
N LEU A 90 9.83 -4.38 20.50
CA LEU A 90 9.63 -3.34 21.51
C LEU A 90 10.31 -2.04 21.07
N TYR A 91 9.56 -0.94 21.08
CA TYR A 91 10.12 0.40 21.08
C TYR A 91 10.12 0.92 22.51
N LEU A 92 11.25 1.48 22.95
CA LEU A 92 11.41 2.04 24.28
C LEU A 92 12.24 3.31 24.19
N ALA A 93 11.71 4.42 24.70
CA ALA A 93 12.39 5.70 24.66
C ALA A 93 12.20 6.45 26.00
N PRO A 94 13.25 7.14 26.50
CA PRO A 94 13.07 8.09 27.59
C PRO A 94 12.13 9.23 27.17
N GLN A 95 11.42 9.79 28.12
CA GLN A 95 10.57 10.97 27.94
C GLN A 95 11.17 12.11 28.76
N TYR A 96 11.38 13.26 28.12
CA TYR A 96 11.96 14.44 28.76
C TYR A 96 10.96 15.59 28.76
N HIS A 97 10.92 16.33 29.87
CA HIS A 97 10.32 17.66 29.94
C HIS A 97 11.40 18.70 29.62
N TYR A 98 11.05 19.66 28.76
CA TYR A 98 11.95 20.73 28.33
C TYR A 98 11.41 22.06 28.87
N PRO A 99 11.86 22.53 30.03
CA PRO A 99 11.45 23.83 30.57
C PRO A 99 11.98 24.98 29.69
N LYS A 100 11.32 26.15 29.76
CA LYS A 100 11.71 27.34 28.98
C LYS A 100 13.13 27.83 29.29
N GLU A 101 13.56 27.62 30.52
CA GLU A 101 14.92 27.89 31.00
C GLU A 101 15.39 26.64 31.75
N GLY A 102 16.64 26.24 31.54
CA GLY A 102 17.24 25.09 32.24
C GLY A 102 17.58 23.91 31.33
N LYS A 103 17.89 22.77 31.95
CA LYS A 103 18.28 21.52 31.29
C LYS A 103 17.05 20.61 31.12
N PRO A 104 17.03 19.72 30.11
CA PRO A 104 15.98 18.71 29.98
C PRO A 104 15.89 17.81 31.21
N GLU A 105 14.68 17.55 31.67
CA GLU A 105 14.39 16.73 32.86
C GLU A 105 13.78 15.40 32.43
N LEU A 106 14.36 14.28 32.85
CA LEU A 106 13.77 12.96 32.57
C LEU A 106 12.49 12.80 33.40
N VAL A 107 11.37 12.59 32.72
CA VAL A 107 10.03 12.42 33.36
C VAL A 107 9.49 11.00 33.27
N GLY A 108 10.22 10.09 32.62
CA GLY A 108 9.90 8.67 32.57
C GLY A 108 10.38 8.00 31.30
N TYR A 109 9.78 6.86 31.01
CA TYR A 109 10.04 6.05 29.82
C TYR A 109 8.72 5.66 29.18
N ARG A 110 8.70 5.73 27.85
CA ARG A 110 7.57 5.30 27.04
C ARG A 110 7.95 4.05 26.28
N ALA A 111 7.19 2.98 26.49
CA ALA A 111 7.29 1.74 25.75
C ALA A 111 6.11 1.61 24.78
N SER A 112 6.35 0.96 23.64
CA SER A 112 5.27 0.55 22.76
C SER A 112 5.58 -0.74 22.01
N ARG A 113 4.51 -1.48 21.70
CA ARG A 113 4.55 -2.68 20.85
C ARG A 113 3.38 -2.65 19.89
N ASN A 114 3.65 -3.03 18.64
CA ASN A 114 2.63 -3.16 17.61
C ASN A 114 2.40 -4.65 17.32
N VAL A 115 1.14 -5.04 17.16
CA VAL A 115 0.74 -6.38 16.74
C VAL A 115 -0.13 -6.24 15.49
N THR A 116 0.23 -6.98 14.46
CA THR A 116 -0.53 -7.07 13.21
C THR A 116 -1.15 -8.44 13.13
N VAL A 117 -2.44 -8.49 12.82
CA VAL A 117 -3.23 -9.73 12.78
C VAL A 117 -3.90 -9.84 11.43
N GLN A 118 -3.73 -11.00 10.80
CA GLN A 118 -4.45 -11.37 9.59
C GLN A 118 -5.75 -12.09 9.97
N VAL A 119 -6.84 -11.58 9.42
CA VAL A 119 -8.20 -12.08 9.65
C VAL A 119 -8.65 -12.83 8.42
N SER A 120 -8.73 -14.16 8.55
CA SER A 120 -9.11 -15.06 7.47
C SER A 120 -10.61 -15.08 7.17
N GLN A 121 -11.44 -14.69 8.14
CA GLN A 121 -12.88 -14.55 8.00
C GLN A 121 -13.27 -13.16 8.50
N LEU A 122 -13.64 -12.26 7.59
CA LEU A 122 -13.94 -10.88 7.91
C LEU A 122 -15.01 -10.72 9.02
N ALA A 123 -15.94 -11.68 9.13
CA ALA A 123 -16.95 -11.73 10.18
C ALA A 123 -16.36 -11.69 11.61
N ASN A 124 -15.14 -12.21 11.82
CA ASN A 124 -14.50 -12.26 13.13
C ASN A 124 -13.72 -10.98 13.46
N LEU A 125 -13.63 -10.03 12.53
CA LEU A 125 -12.84 -8.81 12.70
C LEU A 125 -13.26 -8.03 13.96
N ASN A 126 -14.57 -7.77 14.12
CA ASN A 126 -15.07 -7.01 15.26
C ASN A 126 -14.77 -7.71 16.58
N GLN A 127 -14.99 -9.03 16.65
CA GLN A 127 -14.65 -9.83 17.82
C GLN A 127 -13.15 -9.70 18.20
N TYR A 128 -12.26 -9.72 17.22
CA TYR A 128 -10.82 -9.59 17.48
C TYR A 128 -10.41 -8.17 17.91
N LEU A 129 -11.09 -7.15 17.39
CA LEU A 129 -10.91 -5.76 17.84
C LEU A 129 -11.44 -5.57 19.26
N ASP A 130 -12.58 -6.16 19.60
CA ASP A 130 -13.13 -6.12 20.96
C ASP A 130 -12.19 -6.81 21.97
N ILE A 131 -11.60 -7.95 21.59
CA ILE A 131 -10.54 -8.61 22.38
C ILE A 131 -9.35 -7.65 22.56
N ALA A 132 -8.89 -6.98 21.51
CA ALA A 132 -7.78 -6.04 21.62
C ALA A 132 -8.06 -4.95 22.67
N LEU A 133 -9.22 -4.28 22.56
CA LEU A 133 -9.62 -3.24 23.50
C LEU A 133 -9.79 -3.76 24.92
N GLY A 134 -10.39 -4.95 25.08
CA GLY A 134 -10.60 -5.59 26.38
C GLY A 134 -9.29 -5.97 27.09
N GLU A 135 -8.24 -6.30 26.35
CA GLU A 135 -6.93 -6.68 26.89
C GLU A 135 -5.98 -5.49 27.13
N GLY A 136 -6.44 -4.25 26.88
CA GLY A 136 -5.67 -3.04 27.17
C GLY A 136 -4.87 -2.48 25.98
N ILE A 137 -5.11 -2.96 24.76
CA ILE A 137 -4.66 -2.25 23.56
C ILE A 137 -5.34 -0.88 23.53
N ASN A 138 -4.54 0.18 23.36
CA ASN A 138 -5.00 1.55 23.43
C ASN A 138 -4.91 2.33 22.12
N GLN A 139 -4.43 1.69 21.04
CA GLN A 139 -4.40 2.26 19.70
C GLN A 139 -4.76 1.21 18.65
N VAL A 140 -5.72 1.54 17.78
CA VAL A 140 -6.03 0.79 16.56
C VAL A 140 -5.55 1.65 15.39
N ASP A 141 -4.48 1.22 14.73
CA ASP A 141 -3.81 2.06 13.73
C ASP A 141 -4.47 1.93 12.36
N ASN A 142 -4.53 0.70 11.83
CA ASN A 142 -4.85 0.49 10.42
C ASN A 142 -5.58 -0.83 10.19
N ILE A 143 -6.80 -0.75 9.68
CA ILE A 143 -7.59 -1.90 9.20
C ILE A 143 -7.60 -1.86 7.67
N LYS A 144 -7.09 -2.93 7.05
CA LYS A 144 -7.06 -3.12 5.59
C LYS A 144 -7.92 -4.31 5.25
N LEU A 145 -8.98 -4.08 4.49
CA LEU A 145 -9.77 -5.17 3.92
C LEU A 145 -9.04 -5.77 2.74
N LYS A 146 -9.21 -7.08 2.55
CA LYS A 146 -8.55 -7.87 1.51
C LYS A 146 -9.52 -8.88 0.94
N VAL A 147 -9.16 -9.38 -0.23
CA VAL A 147 -9.73 -10.60 -0.80
C VAL A 147 -8.70 -11.72 -0.74
N LYS A 148 -9.13 -12.94 -0.44
CA LYS A 148 -8.27 -14.12 -0.42
C LYS A 148 -7.67 -14.41 -1.81
N ASP A 149 -8.48 -14.25 -2.86
CA ASP A 149 -8.11 -14.51 -4.24
C ASP A 149 -7.79 -13.22 -5.03
N GLU A 150 -6.88 -12.42 -4.48
CA GLU A 150 -6.45 -11.16 -5.09
C GLU A 150 -5.86 -11.37 -6.50
N ALA A 151 -5.26 -12.54 -6.75
CA ALA A 151 -4.67 -12.88 -8.04
C ALA A 151 -5.74 -13.02 -9.14
N ARG A 152 -6.87 -13.68 -8.86
CA ARG A 152 -7.98 -13.80 -9.81
C ARG A 152 -8.57 -12.44 -10.17
N TYR A 153 -8.90 -11.62 -9.18
CA TYR A 153 -9.47 -10.29 -9.45
C TYR A 153 -8.50 -9.38 -10.23
N LYS A 154 -7.19 -9.49 -9.96
CA LYS A 154 -6.16 -8.79 -10.77
C LYS A 154 -6.11 -9.31 -12.21
N ALA A 155 -6.26 -10.61 -12.43
CA ALA A 155 -6.29 -11.18 -13.77
C ALA A 155 -7.54 -10.72 -14.55
N GLU A 156 -8.69 -10.64 -13.88
CA GLU A 156 -9.93 -10.12 -14.46
C GLU A 156 -9.81 -8.63 -14.82
N ALA A 157 -9.28 -7.81 -13.91
CA ALA A 157 -9.01 -6.39 -14.17
C ALA A 157 -8.01 -6.22 -15.34
N ARG A 158 -6.97 -7.06 -15.42
CA ARG A 158 -6.04 -7.05 -16.54
C ARG A 158 -6.73 -7.36 -17.87
N LEU A 159 -7.58 -8.38 -17.90
CA LEU A 159 -8.29 -8.76 -19.13
C LEU A 159 -9.22 -7.62 -19.58
N ALA A 160 -9.91 -6.98 -18.63
CA ALA A 160 -10.72 -5.79 -18.93
C ALA A 160 -9.87 -4.65 -19.51
N ALA A 161 -8.69 -4.39 -18.95
CA ALA A 161 -7.77 -3.37 -19.47
C ALA A 161 -7.27 -3.68 -20.88
N ILE A 162 -6.95 -4.95 -21.17
CA ILE A 162 -6.54 -5.39 -22.50
C ILE A 162 -7.64 -5.16 -23.52
N ASN A 163 -8.88 -5.57 -23.21
CA ASN A 163 -10.03 -5.39 -24.08
C ASN A 163 -10.30 -3.90 -24.34
N ASP A 164 -10.30 -3.07 -23.29
CA ASP A 164 -10.49 -1.62 -23.39
C ASP A 164 -9.42 -0.95 -24.29
N ALA A 165 -8.14 -1.35 -24.17
CA ALA A 165 -7.09 -0.84 -25.05
C ALA A 165 -7.32 -1.24 -26.51
N SER A 166 -7.65 -2.51 -26.76
CA SER A 166 -7.90 -3.03 -28.12
C SER A 166 -9.11 -2.38 -28.77
N ASP A 167 -10.22 -2.20 -28.04
CA ASP A 167 -11.44 -1.58 -28.54
C ASP A 167 -11.21 -0.11 -28.89
N LYS A 168 -10.47 0.63 -28.05
CA LYS A 168 -10.05 2.01 -28.35
C LYS A 168 -9.20 2.08 -29.61
N ALA A 169 -8.21 1.21 -29.75
CA ALA A 169 -7.33 1.22 -30.91
C ALA A 169 -8.09 0.93 -32.20
N LYS A 170 -9.03 -0.02 -32.16
CA LYS A 170 -9.91 -0.36 -33.28
C LYS A 170 -10.81 0.82 -33.66
N SER A 171 -11.47 1.44 -32.68
CA SER A 171 -12.34 2.60 -32.92
C SER A 171 -11.57 3.79 -33.53
N LEU A 172 -10.35 4.04 -33.07
CA LEU A 172 -9.49 5.08 -33.62
C LEU A 172 -9.09 4.77 -35.08
N ALA A 173 -8.65 3.54 -35.37
CA ALA A 173 -8.30 3.14 -36.73
C ALA A 173 -9.47 3.31 -37.71
N GLU A 174 -10.66 2.80 -37.34
CA GLU A 174 -11.89 2.95 -38.12
C GLU A 174 -12.25 4.42 -38.36
N GLY A 175 -12.16 5.25 -37.31
CA GLY A 175 -12.42 6.70 -37.40
C GLY A 175 -11.49 7.44 -38.36
N PHE A 176 -10.23 6.99 -38.48
CA PHE A 176 -9.25 7.54 -39.43
C PHE A 176 -9.23 6.82 -40.78
N LYS A 177 -10.13 5.87 -41.01
CA LYS A 177 -10.21 5.05 -42.24
C LYS A 177 -8.91 4.31 -42.53
N ARG A 178 -8.32 3.73 -41.49
CA ARG A 178 -7.11 2.90 -41.53
C ARG A 178 -7.40 1.52 -40.99
N ASP A 179 -6.61 0.54 -41.41
CA ASP A 179 -6.71 -0.81 -40.88
C ASP A 179 -5.83 -0.96 -39.62
N LEU A 180 -6.37 -1.56 -38.57
CA LEU A 180 -5.62 -1.85 -37.35
C LEU A 180 -4.75 -3.10 -37.56
N GLY A 181 -3.43 -2.94 -37.52
CA GLY A 181 -2.46 -4.00 -37.68
C GLY A 181 -2.09 -4.71 -36.37
N SER A 182 -1.02 -5.51 -36.43
CA SER A 182 -0.52 -6.27 -35.28
C SER A 182 0.01 -5.37 -34.15
N VAL A 183 -0.07 -5.87 -32.92
CA VAL A 183 0.60 -5.27 -31.76
C VAL A 183 2.11 -5.20 -32.00
N TRP A 184 2.69 -4.01 -31.83
CA TRP A 184 4.14 -3.77 -31.91
C TRP A 184 4.80 -3.78 -30.54
N GLN A 185 4.19 -3.14 -29.55
CA GLN A 185 4.74 -3.05 -28.20
C GLN A 185 3.62 -3.11 -27.17
N ILE A 186 3.84 -3.86 -26.09
CA ILE A 186 3.01 -3.86 -24.89
C ILE A 186 3.87 -3.39 -23.74
N ASN A 187 3.53 -2.25 -23.15
CA ASN A 187 4.10 -1.80 -21.89
C ASN A 187 3.12 -2.13 -20.79
N TYR A 188 3.44 -3.18 -20.06
CA TYR A 188 2.74 -3.51 -18.83
C TYR A 188 3.60 -3.10 -17.65
N ASN A 189 3.52 -1.83 -17.28
CA ASN A 189 4.09 -1.36 -16.04
C ASN A 189 3.00 -1.47 -14.97
N ARG A 190 3.17 -2.35 -13.97
CA ARG A 190 2.18 -2.46 -12.89
C ARG A 190 2.23 -1.17 -12.08
N PRO A 191 1.23 -0.26 -12.15
CA PRO A 191 1.10 0.69 -11.06
C PRO A 191 0.94 -0.11 -9.78
N GLN A 192 1.63 0.29 -8.72
CA GLN A 192 1.42 -0.25 -7.38
C GLN A 192 0.06 0.27 -6.87
N SER A 193 -1.03 -0.12 -7.53
CA SER A 193 -2.38 0.30 -7.22
C SER A 193 -2.77 -0.32 -5.89
N GLN A 194 -2.75 0.47 -4.82
CA GLN A 194 -3.34 0.05 -3.56
C GLN A 194 -4.87 0.04 -3.75
N PRO A 195 -5.57 -1.04 -3.38
CA PRO A 195 -7.02 -1.09 -3.44
C PRO A 195 -7.60 0.11 -2.69
N MET A 196 -8.48 0.87 -3.35
CA MET A 196 -9.19 1.97 -2.70
C MET A 196 -10.46 1.39 -2.06
N LEU A 197 -10.64 1.66 -0.77
CA LEU A 197 -11.89 1.37 -0.08
C LEU A 197 -12.92 2.42 -0.48
N MET A 198 -13.94 2.01 -1.23
CA MET A 198 -15.11 2.85 -1.46
C MET A 198 -16.04 2.65 -0.26
N ARG A 199 -16.20 3.68 0.57
CA ARG A 199 -17.28 3.67 1.57
C ARG A 199 -18.55 3.99 0.81
N SER A 200 -19.53 3.09 0.82
CA SER A 200 -20.85 3.37 0.27
C SER A 200 -21.40 4.62 0.96
N MET A 201 -21.41 5.76 0.26
CA MET A 201 -22.17 6.91 0.70
C MET A 201 -23.63 6.53 0.53
N ALA A 202 -24.21 5.96 1.59
CA ALA A 202 -25.65 5.93 1.74
C ALA A 202 -26.11 7.40 1.74
N MET A 203 -26.72 7.81 0.64
CA MET A 203 -27.57 9.00 0.56
C MET A 203 -28.82 8.73 1.39
N ASP A 204 -28.69 8.62 2.70
CA ASP A 204 -29.77 8.94 3.63
C ASP A 204 -29.21 9.12 5.05
N GLY A 205 -29.67 10.16 5.73
CA GLY A 205 -29.24 10.51 7.07
C GLY A 205 -29.78 9.51 8.09
N GLY A 206 -28.91 8.60 8.53
CA GLY A 206 -29.19 7.72 9.65
C GLY A 206 -27.89 7.12 10.15
N ALA A 207 -27.51 7.44 11.38
CA ALA A 207 -26.36 6.82 12.03
C ALA A 207 -26.61 5.32 12.26
N GLU A 208 -25.50 4.56 12.30
CA GLU A 208 -25.37 3.24 12.95
C GLU A 208 -25.64 1.97 12.13
N SER A 209 -24.72 1.66 11.20
CA SER A 209 -23.90 0.43 11.31
C SER A 209 -22.78 0.48 10.27
N ASN A 210 -21.58 0.90 10.67
CA ASN A 210 -20.40 0.82 9.80
C ASN A 210 -19.88 -0.62 9.79
N SER A 211 -20.62 -1.52 9.14
CA SER A 211 -20.18 -2.89 8.99
C SER A 211 -19.07 -2.93 7.94
N TYR A 212 -17.88 -3.37 8.34
CA TYR A 212 -16.80 -3.68 7.39
C TYR A 212 -17.22 -4.74 6.35
N GLN A 213 -18.32 -5.45 6.60
CA GLN A 213 -18.89 -6.47 5.71
C GLN A 213 -19.57 -5.87 4.46
N ASP A 214 -20.00 -4.60 4.51
CA ASP A 214 -20.66 -3.94 3.37
C ASP A 214 -19.69 -3.12 2.51
N ALA A 215 -18.39 -3.17 2.82
CA ALA A 215 -17.37 -2.47 2.05
C ALA A 215 -17.10 -3.19 0.73
N THR A 216 -16.78 -2.43 -0.31
CA THR A 216 -16.32 -2.97 -1.60
C THR A 216 -14.88 -2.56 -1.88
N LEU A 217 -14.11 -3.49 -2.44
CA LEU A 217 -12.76 -3.23 -2.94
C LEU A 217 -12.79 -3.05 -4.45
N ILE A 218 -12.13 -1.99 -4.90
CA ILE A 218 -11.92 -1.73 -6.32
C ILE A 218 -10.49 -2.13 -6.68
N ILE A 219 -10.36 -3.10 -7.58
CA ILE A 219 -9.08 -3.59 -8.09
C ILE A 219 -8.93 -3.09 -9.53
N ARG A 220 -7.87 -2.34 -9.78
CA ARG A 220 -7.59 -1.71 -11.07
C ARG A 220 -6.33 -2.28 -11.70
N ASP A 221 -6.32 -2.37 -13.02
CA ASP A 221 -5.14 -2.63 -13.82
C ASP A 221 -5.13 -1.72 -15.06
N SER A 222 -3.95 -1.52 -15.64
CA SER A 222 -3.77 -0.71 -16.85
C SER A 222 -2.70 -1.30 -17.75
N VAL A 223 -2.87 -1.13 -19.06
CA VAL A 223 -1.89 -1.56 -20.06
C VAL A 223 -1.75 -0.51 -21.14
N ASP A 224 -0.52 -0.21 -21.52
CA ASP A 224 -0.23 0.62 -22.67
C ASP A 224 0.18 -0.29 -23.83
N VAL A 225 -0.39 -0.04 -25.01
CA VAL A 225 -0.13 -0.86 -26.19
C VAL A 225 -0.01 0.03 -27.42
N ILE A 226 0.92 -0.34 -28.29
CA ILE A 226 1.15 0.30 -29.58
C ILE A 226 0.84 -0.71 -30.68
N TYR A 227 -0.03 -0.34 -31.60
CA TYR A 227 -0.41 -1.11 -32.79
C TYR A 227 0.18 -0.46 -34.04
N LYS A 228 0.55 -1.29 -35.02
CA LYS A 228 0.79 -0.82 -36.39
C LYS A 228 -0.53 -0.45 -37.05
N ILE A 229 -0.50 0.47 -38.01
CA ILE A 229 -1.64 0.77 -38.88
C ILE A 229 -1.21 0.88 -40.34
N ASP A 230 -2.12 0.53 -41.24
CA ASP A 230 -1.95 0.60 -42.70
C ASP A 230 -2.99 1.53 -43.33
#